data_AF-A0A2N3JT37-F1
#
_entry.id   AF-A0A2N3JT37-F1
#
_cell.length_a   1.000
_cell.length_b   1.000
_cell.length_c   1.000
_cell.angle_alpha   90.00
_cell.angle_beta   90.00
_cell.angle_gamma   90.00
#
_symmetry.space_group_name_H-M   'P 1'
#
loop_
_entity.id
_entity.type
_entity.pdbx_description
1 polymer ?
#
loop_
_entity_poly.entity_id
_entity_poly.type
_entity_poly.pdbx_seq_one_letter_code
_entity_poly.pdbx_strand_id
1 'polypeptide(L)' 'MSEQPAPADTAARQLEPAVADAVRAYAAKTRADADRFAAVLEDIATNGLPDPEQCTPWEELREAHLARLARQRPAVA' A
#
# COMPACT_ATOMS: atom_id res chain seq x y z
N MET A 1 35.79 -21.33 -29.24
CA MET A 1 35.64 -20.54 -28.00
C MET A 1 35.46 -19.09 -28.42
N SER A 2 34.22 -18.68 -28.67
CA SER A 2 33.90 -17.28 -28.97
C SER A 2 33.08 -16.78 -27.79
N GLU A 3 33.71 -16.01 -26.91
CA GLU A 3 32.98 -15.29 -25.87
C GLU A 3 32.26 -14.12 -26.54
N GLN A 4 30.96 -14.28 -26.74
CA GLN A 4 30.07 -13.16 -27.04
C GLN A 4 30.11 -12.25 -25.81
N PRO A 5 30.47 -10.95 -25.93
CA PRO A 5 30.32 -10.04 -24.81
C PRO A 5 28.82 -9.98 -24.49
N ALA A 6 28.46 -10.26 -23.23
CA ALA A 6 27.11 -10.00 -22.77
C ALA A 6 26.78 -8.53 -23.06
N PRO A 7 25.59 -8.20 -23.60
CA PRO A 7 25.24 -6.81 -23.84
C PRO A 7 25.26 -6.11 -22.48
N ALA A 8 26.25 -5.22 -22.31
CA ALA A 8 26.32 -4.30 -21.19
C ALA A 8 25.22 -3.23 -21.37
N ASP A 9 23.96 -3.65 -21.28
CA ASP A 9 22.80 -2.77 -21.45
C ASP A 9 21.66 -3.12 -20.48
N THR A 10 22.03 -3.66 -19.32
CA THR A 10 21.19 -3.70 -18.11
C THR A 10 21.91 -3.11 -16.90
N ALA A 11 23.07 -2.47 -17.11
CA ALA A 11 23.73 -1.68 -16.08
C ALA A 11 22.90 -0.40 -15.85
N ALA A 12 21.98 -0.47 -14.90
CA ALA A 12 21.27 0.65 -14.29
C ALA A 12 20.78 1.73 -15.27
N ARG A 13 19.65 1.49 -15.93
CA ARG A 13 18.87 2.60 -16.50
C ARG A 13 18.54 3.56 -15.34
N GLN A 14 19.20 4.71 -15.30
CA GLN A 14 18.96 5.70 -14.27
C GLN A 14 17.52 6.19 -14.43
N LEU A 15 16.75 6.11 -13.35
CA LEU A 15 15.42 6.71 -13.31
C LEU A 15 15.58 8.22 -13.38
N GLU A 16 14.68 8.88 -14.10
CA GLU A 16 14.53 10.33 -14.02
C GLU A 16 14.42 10.74 -12.54
N PRO A 17 15.12 11.81 -12.10
CA PRO A 17 15.21 12.16 -10.68
C PRO A 17 13.85 12.23 -9.97
N ALA A 18 12.84 12.80 -10.64
CA ALA A 18 11.48 12.89 -10.11
C ALA A 18 10.82 11.51 -9.89
N VAL A 19 11.08 10.55 -10.77
CA VAL A 19 10.57 9.17 -10.62
C VAL A 19 11.30 8.47 -9.49
N ALA A 20 12.61 8.65 -9.38
CA ALA A 20 13.39 8.11 -8.26
C ALA A 20 12.89 8.66 -6.92
N ASP A 21 12.60 9.96 -6.84
CA ASP A 21 12.05 10.60 -5.64
C ASP A 21 10.65 10.10 -5.32
N ALA A 22 9.78 9.93 -6.31
CA ALA A 22 8.45 9.35 -6.11
C ALA A 22 8.53 7.92 -5.54
N VAL A 23 9.45 7.09 -6.04
CA VAL A 23 9.67 5.73 -5.53
C VAL A 23 10.19 5.76 -4.10
N ARG A 24 11.14 6.65 -3.77
CA ARG A 24 11.64 6.81 -2.40
C ARG A 24 10.53 7.27 -1.45
N ALA A 25 9.70 8.22 -1.87
CA ALA A 25 8.56 8.70 -1.08
C ALA A 25 7.54 7.59 -0.85
N TYR A 26 7.23 6.80 -1.88
CA TYR A 26 6.35 5.65 -1.74
C TYR A 26 6.93 4.62 -0.75
N ALA A 27 8.22 4.28 -0.88
CA ALA A 27 8.88 3.35 0.04
C ALA A 27 8.89 3.88 1.49
N ALA A 28 9.12 5.18 1.69
CA ALA A 28 9.04 5.81 3.01
C ALA A 28 7.63 5.71 3.60
N LYS A 29 6.60 5.98 2.78
CA LYS A 29 5.21 5.80 3.19
C LYS A 29 4.91 4.34 3.55
N THR A 30 5.33 3.38 2.74
CA THR A 30 5.12 1.96 3.03
C THR A 30 5.76 1.53 4.34
N ARG A 31 6.99 2.00 4.64
CA ARG A 31 7.62 1.74 5.94
C ARG A 31 6.83 2.35 7.09
N ALA A 32 6.43 3.61 6.97
CA ALA A 32 5.63 4.28 7.99
C ALA A 32 4.25 3.61 8.21
N ASP A 33 3.62 3.11 7.14
CA ASP A 33 2.39 2.33 7.23
C ASP A 33 2.64 0.99 7.94
N ALA A 34 3.76 0.31 7.62
CA ALA A 34 4.14 -0.95 8.27
C ALA A 34 4.42 -0.77 9.77
N ASP A 35 5.17 0.28 10.16
CA ASP A 35 5.45 0.59 11.57
C ASP A 35 4.14 0.84 12.35
N ARG A 36 3.18 1.53 11.73
CA ARG A 36 1.87 1.76 12.33
C ARG A 36 1.08 0.48 12.53
N PHE A 37 1.07 -0.42 11.54
CA PHE A 37 0.38 -1.71 11.67
C PHE A 37 1.04 -2.60 12.71
N ALA A 38 2.38 -2.63 12.75
CA ALA A 38 3.11 -3.34 13.79
C ALA A 38 2.72 -2.85 15.18
N ALA A 39 2.68 -1.54 15.40
CA ALA A 39 2.27 -0.96 16.69
C ALA A 39 0.85 -1.37 17.09
N VAL A 40 -0.11 -1.39 16.16
CA VAL A 40 -1.48 -1.85 16.45
C VAL A 40 -1.51 -3.34 16.79
N LEU A 41 -0.75 -4.16 16.06
CA LEU A 41 -0.70 -5.61 16.33
C LEU A 41 -0.02 -5.92 17.67
N GLU A 42 1.03 -5.17 18.03
CA GLU A 42 1.69 -5.26 19.34
C GLU A 42 0.75 -4.84 20.47
N ASP A 43 -0.04 -3.78 20.27
CA ASP A 43 -1.06 -3.34 21.22
C ASP A 43 -2.13 -4.42 21.43
N ILE A 44 -2.66 -5.00 20.35
CA ILE A 44 -3.62 -6.11 20.41
C ILE A 44 -3.03 -7.34 21.12
N ALA A 45 -1.76 -7.66 20.84
CA ALA A 45 -1.08 -8.77 21.49
C ALA A 45 -0.90 -8.53 23.00
N THR A 46 -0.72 -7.27 23.41
CA THR A 46 -0.50 -6.87 24.81
C THR A 46 -1.82 -6.74 25.58
N ASN A 47 -2.84 -6.14 24.97
CA ASN A 47 -4.06 -5.69 25.62
C ASN A 47 -5.31 -6.48 25.21
N GLY A 48 -5.20 -7.38 24.23
CA GLY A 48 -6.33 -8.09 23.64
C GLY A 48 -7.05 -7.28 22.56
N LEU A 49 -8.13 -7.85 22.04
CA LEU A 49 -8.98 -7.14 21.07
C LEU A 49 -9.78 -6.02 21.74
N PRO A 50 -10.07 -4.92 21.02
CA PRO A 50 -10.99 -3.90 21.50
C PRO A 50 -12.39 -4.48 21.74
N ASP A 51 -13.14 -3.82 22.62
CA ASP A 51 -14.53 -4.16 22.90
C ASP A 51 -15.38 -4.07 21.61
N PRO A 52 -16.09 -5.14 21.21
CA PRO A 52 -16.98 -5.11 20.05
C PRO A 52 -18.02 -3.99 20.09
N GLU A 53 -18.49 -3.58 21.27
CA GLU A 53 -19.46 -2.47 21.41
C GLU A 53 -18.85 -1.10 21.03
N GLN A 54 -17.52 -0.99 21.06
CA GLN A 54 -16.78 0.20 20.66
C GLN A 54 -16.32 0.14 19.19
N CYS A 55 -16.53 -1.00 18.52
CA CYS A 55 -16.11 -1.22 17.15
C CYS A 55 -17.26 -0.95 16.16
N THR A 56 -16.92 -0.46 14.97
CA THR A 56 -17.90 -0.39 13.87
C THR A 56 -18.06 -1.77 13.22
N PRO A 57 -19.30 -2.28 13.06
CA PRO A 57 -19.53 -3.53 12.35
C PRO A 57 -18.99 -3.50 10.92
N TRP A 58 -18.46 -4.64 10.47
CA TRP A 58 -17.87 -4.75 9.14
C TRP A 58 -18.88 -4.42 8.03
N GLU A 59 -20.13 -4.83 8.20
CA GLU A 59 -21.22 -4.60 7.26
C GLU A 59 -21.44 -3.10 7.02
N GLU A 60 -21.39 -2.29 8.08
CA GLU A 60 -21.59 -0.84 7.96
C GLU A 60 -20.46 -0.19 7.14
N LEU A 61 -19.21 -0.55 7.43
CA LEU A 61 -18.05 -0.04 6.67
C LEU A 61 -18.09 -0.49 5.21
N ARG A 62 -18.43 -1.76 4.97
CA ARG A 62 -18.55 -2.33 3.62
C ARG A 62 -19.60 -1.60 2.81
N GLU A 63 -20.81 -1.44 3.34
CA GLU A 63 -21.91 -0.80 2.62
C GLU A 63 -21.65 0.69 2.38
N ALA A 64 -21.07 1.41 3.34
CA ALA A 64 -20.66 2.80 3.14
C ALA A 64 -19.63 2.93 2.01
N HIS A 65 -18.67 2.01 1.95
CA HIS A 65 -17.66 1.98 0.90
C HIS A 65 -18.27 1.65 -0.48
N LEU A 66 -19.14 0.64 -0.56
CA LEU A 66 -19.81 0.26 -1.80
C LEU A 66 -20.71 1.39 -2.32
N ALA A 67 -21.47 2.05 -1.45
CA ALA A 67 -22.27 3.21 -1.82
C ALA A 67 -21.40 4.38 -2.34
N ARG A 68 -20.21 4.59 -1.77
CA ARG A 68 -19.25 5.57 -2.29
C ARG A 68 -18.76 5.19 -3.69
N LEU A 69 -18.37 3.93 -3.91
CA LEU A 69 -17.94 3.45 -5.23
C LEU A 69 -19.07 3.54 -6.27
N ALA A 70 -20.29 3.20 -5.89
CA ALA A 70 -21.46 3.31 -6.75
C ALA A 70 -21.71 4.75 -7.21
N ARG A 71 -21.55 5.74 -6.32
CA ARG A 71 -21.64 7.16 -6.65
C ARG A 71 -20.51 7.65 -7.55
N GLN A 72 -19.33 7.04 -7.44
CA GLN A 72 -18.16 7.39 -8.26
C GLN A 72 -18.19 6.74 -9.64
N ARG A 73 -19.03 5.72 -9.85
CA ARG A 73 -19.14 5.06 -11.15
C ARG A 73 -19.91 5.98 -12.11
N PRO A 74 -19.33 6.35 -13.27
CA PRO A 74 -20.06 7.07 -14.30
C PRO A 74 -21.27 6.23 -14.73
N ALA A 75 -22.40 6.89 -15.02
CA ALA A 75 -23.50 6.22 -15.70
C ALA A 75 -22.99 5.75 -17.06
N VAL A 76 -22.82 4.44 -17.23
CA VAL A 76 -22.59 3.83 -18.54
C VAL A 76 -23.93 3.98 -19.28
N ALA A 77 -23.96 4.91 -20.23
CA ALA A 77 -25.07 5.11 -21.16
C ALA A 77 -24.98 4.15 -22.35
#